data_AF-A0AAD6CI37-F1
#
_entry.id   AF-A0AAD6CI37-F1
#
_cell.length_a   1.000
_cell.length_b   1.000
_cell.length_c   1.000
_cell.angle_alpha   90.00
_cell.angle_beta   90.00
_cell.angle_gamma   90.00
#
_symmetry.space_group_name_H-M   'P 1'
#
loop_
_entity.id
_entity.type
_entity.pdbx_description
1 polymer ?
#
loop_
_entity_poly.entity_id
_entity_poly.type
_entity_poly.pdbx_seq_one_letter_code
_entity_poly.pdbx_strand_id
1 'polypeptide(L)'
;MYSASIFLALLPHLAHALPGTKINKRSDILIPTTCFDSNTTLNEYFNYNYPWGDTHNGAAIMSSANAVISTPGTLTLNATYTGGSDYAYDSGTVWAKQAFTVEESGGLDFSADFLAPVVTGTWPAFWLDGVNSWPPEVDIAEWKGTGDISFNTFNTSSVVTADDVYYPDPTEFHTVKAEFRDENGSDVSIKFYLDGTLITEQYASGLTGQPLYLIIDLQMEGSSGSPGPTGTTLYEIKNLEVVSQNS
;
A
#
# COMPACT_ATOMS: atom_id res chain seq x y z
N MET A 1 -73.28 -12.73 53.03
CA MET A 1 -72.60 -13.41 51.91
C MET A 1 -71.41 -12.55 51.54
N TYR A 2 -70.20 -13.01 51.81
CA TYR A 2 -68.96 -12.24 51.63
C TYR A 2 -68.60 -12.17 50.15
N SER A 3 -68.36 -10.96 49.66
CA SER A 3 -67.83 -10.68 48.32
C SER A 3 -66.30 -10.73 48.38
N ALA A 4 -65.68 -11.59 47.58
CA ALA A 4 -64.23 -11.68 47.45
C ALA A 4 -63.79 -10.97 46.17
N SER A 5 -63.13 -9.82 46.32
CA SER A 5 -62.44 -9.14 45.22
C SER A 5 -61.04 -9.73 45.07
N ILE A 6 -60.79 -10.37 43.91
CA ILE A 6 -59.46 -10.85 43.52
C ILE A 6 -58.71 -9.67 42.89
N PHE A 7 -57.65 -9.20 43.56
CA PHE A 7 -56.67 -8.28 42.97
C PHE A 7 -55.68 -9.11 42.15
N LEU A 8 -55.66 -8.92 40.83
CA LEU A 8 -54.65 -9.47 39.94
C LEU A 8 -53.48 -8.49 39.88
N ALA A 9 -52.37 -8.82 40.55
CA ALA A 9 -51.14 -8.03 40.47
C ALA A 9 -50.42 -8.35 39.15
N LEU A 10 -50.34 -7.39 38.23
CA LEU A 10 -49.42 -7.45 37.10
C LEU A 10 -48.00 -7.16 37.59
N LEU A 11 -47.11 -8.14 37.48
CA LEU A 11 -45.67 -7.95 37.58
C LEU A 11 -45.13 -7.35 36.26
N PRO A 12 -44.29 -6.31 36.29
CA PRO A 12 -43.58 -5.87 35.11
C PRO A 12 -42.46 -6.87 34.78
N HIS A 13 -42.48 -7.43 33.57
CA HIS A 13 -41.35 -8.16 33.03
C HIS A 13 -40.21 -7.19 32.72
N LEU A 14 -39.17 -7.17 33.56
CA LEU A 14 -37.86 -6.64 33.18
C LEU A 14 -37.24 -7.59 32.15
N ALA A 15 -37.34 -7.25 30.87
CA ALA A 15 -36.50 -7.84 29.84
C ALA A 15 -35.05 -7.38 30.08
N HIS A 16 -34.22 -8.26 30.62
CA HIS A 16 -32.77 -8.06 30.63
C HIS A 16 -32.29 -8.22 29.18
N ALA A 17 -31.90 -7.11 28.55
CA ALA A 17 -31.15 -7.15 27.31
C ALA A 17 -29.80 -7.83 27.61
N LEU A 18 -29.58 -9.01 27.02
CA LEU A 18 -28.27 -9.64 27.02
C LEU A 18 -27.29 -8.70 26.29
N PRO A 19 -26.06 -8.50 26.80
CA PRO A 19 -25.07 -7.71 26.10
C PRO A 19 -24.80 -8.41 24.76
N GLY A 20 -25.10 -7.70 23.66
CA GLY A 20 -24.81 -8.19 22.32
C GLY A 20 -23.30 -8.43 22.20
N THR A 21 -22.93 -9.67 21.95
CA THR A 21 -21.57 -10.03 21.55
C THR A 21 -21.29 -9.28 20.25
N LYS A 22 -20.39 -8.28 20.27
CA LYS A 22 -19.82 -7.73 19.04
C LYS A 22 -19.08 -8.90 18.37
N ILE A 23 -19.68 -9.49 17.34
CA ILE A 23 -18.97 -10.40 16.46
C ILE A 23 -17.98 -9.52 15.71
N ASN A 24 -16.70 -9.59 16.07
CA ASN A 24 -15.64 -9.00 15.27
C ASN A 24 -15.69 -9.70 13.92
N LYS A 25 -16.05 -8.96 12.86
CA LYS A 25 -16.00 -9.47 11.50
C LYS A 25 -14.55 -9.90 11.22
N ARG A 26 -14.38 -11.07 10.62
CA ARG A 26 -13.06 -11.59 10.27
C ARG A 26 -12.51 -10.73 9.14
N SER A 27 -11.28 -10.25 9.30
CA SER A 27 -10.55 -9.58 8.24
C SER A 27 -10.25 -10.55 7.09
N ASP A 28 -10.37 -10.09 5.85
CA ASP A 28 -10.15 -10.90 4.65
C ASP A 28 -8.76 -10.63 4.06
N ILE A 29 -7.98 -11.67 3.78
CA ILE A 29 -6.66 -11.52 3.14
C ILE A 29 -6.87 -11.38 1.64
N LEU A 30 -6.52 -10.21 1.09
CA LEU A 30 -6.65 -9.87 -0.33
C LEU A 30 -5.40 -10.23 -1.13
N ILE A 31 -4.21 -10.03 -0.55
CA ILE A 31 -2.94 -10.53 -1.08
C ILE A 31 -2.22 -11.22 0.09
N PRO A 32 -1.91 -12.53 -0.01
CA PRO A 32 -1.20 -13.25 1.04
C PRO A 32 0.31 -13.04 0.96
N THR A 33 1.01 -13.23 2.07
CA THR A 33 2.48 -13.17 2.17
C THR A 33 3.21 -14.13 1.24
N THR A 34 2.52 -15.17 0.75
CA THR A 34 3.04 -16.17 -0.20
C THR A 34 2.99 -15.71 -1.66
N CYS A 35 2.53 -14.48 -1.95
CA CYS A 35 2.40 -14.00 -3.32
C CYS A 35 3.74 -14.01 -4.07
N PHE A 36 4.88 -13.88 -3.38
CA PHE A 36 6.23 -13.93 -3.96
C PHE A 36 6.93 -15.29 -3.83
N ASP A 37 6.23 -16.38 -3.51
CA ASP A 37 6.83 -17.72 -3.41
C ASP A 37 7.33 -18.26 -4.75
N SER A 38 6.73 -17.81 -5.86
CA SER A 38 7.08 -18.21 -7.22
C SER A 38 6.53 -17.24 -8.27
N ASN A 39 7.01 -17.32 -9.51
CA ASN A 39 6.39 -16.61 -10.63
C ASN A 39 4.93 -17.01 -10.86
N THR A 40 4.55 -18.26 -10.54
CA THR A 40 3.16 -18.70 -10.66
C THR A 40 2.26 -17.94 -9.68
N THR A 41 2.63 -17.90 -8.40
CA THR A 41 1.88 -17.17 -7.37
C THR A 41 1.92 -15.67 -7.60
N LEU A 42 3.05 -15.10 -8.03
CA LEU A 42 3.13 -13.69 -8.39
C LEU A 42 2.10 -13.36 -9.47
N ASN A 43 2.05 -14.18 -10.52
CA ASN A 43 1.11 -14.01 -11.64
C ASN A 43 -0.36 -14.28 -11.26
N GLU A 44 -0.67 -14.82 -10.09
CA GLU A 44 -2.06 -14.89 -9.60
C GLU A 44 -2.54 -13.51 -9.15
N TYR A 45 -1.68 -12.72 -8.52
CA TYR A 45 -2.04 -11.44 -7.90
C TYR A 45 -1.59 -10.22 -8.70
N PHE A 46 -0.55 -10.33 -9.53
CA PHE A 46 0.09 -9.20 -10.20
C PHE A 46 0.16 -9.34 -11.71
N ASN A 47 0.10 -8.19 -12.38
CA ASN A 47 0.56 -7.96 -13.74
C ASN A 47 1.92 -7.24 -13.70
N TYR A 48 2.65 -7.27 -14.82
CA TYR A 48 3.91 -6.54 -14.99
C TYR A 48 3.67 -5.16 -15.62
N ASN A 49 4.73 -4.33 -15.62
CA ASN A 49 4.72 -2.93 -16.08
C ASN A 49 3.80 -2.05 -15.24
N TYR A 50 3.60 -0.78 -15.59
CA TYR A 50 2.55 0.03 -14.97
C TYR A 50 1.17 -0.33 -15.57
N PRO A 51 0.06 -0.03 -14.87
CA PRO A 51 -1.29 -0.24 -15.41
C PRO A 51 -1.54 0.44 -16.77
N TRP A 52 -0.78 1.48 -17.09
CA TRP A 52 -0.90 2.28 -18.32
C TRP A 52 0.23 2.08 -19.35
N GLY A 53 1.24 1.25 -19.08
CA GLY A 53 2.35 1.06 -20.02
C GLY A 53 3.69 0.74 -19.34
N ASP A 54 4.76 0.84 -20.10
CA ASP A 54 6.13 0.50 -19.68
C ASP A 54 6.94 1.71 -19.20
N THR A 55 6.34 2.89 -19.13
CA THR A 55 7.05 4.12 -18.74
C THR A 55 6.22 4.92 -17.74
N HIS A 56 6.92 5.76 -16.98
CA HIS A 56 6.33 6.74 -16.10
C HIS A 56 7.20 8.02 -16.10
N ASN A 57 7.24 8.77 -15.00
CA ASN A 57 7.88 10.08 -14.87
C ASN A 57 9.40 10.04 -14.56
N GLY A 58 10.08 8.94 -14.89
CA GLY A 58 11.53 8.78 -14.76
C GLY A 58 12.20 8.27 -16.04
N ALA A 59 13.43 7.78 -15.89
CA ALA A 59 14.30 7.36 -16.99
C ALA A 59 14.35 5.84 -17.21
N ALA A 60 13.43 5.07 -16.61
CA ALA A 60 13.37 3.62 -16.80
C ALA A 60 12.25 3.17 -17.75
N ILE A 61 12.55 2.16 -18.57
CA ILE A 61 11.58 1.35 -19.30
C ILE A 61 11.35 0.05 -18.54
N MET A 62 10.09 -0.24 -18.25
CA MET A 62 9.67 -1.39 -17.45
C MET A 62 9.48 -2.63 -18.29
N SER A 63 9.92 -3.77 -17.75
CA SER A 63 9.79 -5.07 -18.39
C SER A 63 9.60 -6.17 -17.35
N SER A 64 8.81 -7.19 -17.71
CA SER A 64 8.65 -8.39 -16.89
C SER A 64 9.95 -9.15 -16.67
N ALA A 65 10.94 -8.99 -17.56
CA ALA A 65 12.26 -9.61 -17.41
C ALA A 65 13.03 -9.09 -16.19
N ASN A 66 12.67 -7.91 -15.69
CA ASN A 66 13.34 -7.25 -14.56
C ASN A 66 12.61 -7.44 -13.23
N ALA A 67 11.47 -8.14 -13.21
CA ALA A 67 10.76 -8.55 -12.00
C ALA A 67 10.98 -10.05 -11.77
N VAL A 68 11.90 -10.39 -10.87
CA VAL A 68 12.48 -11.74 -10.74
C VAL A 68 12.28 -12.29 -9.33
N ILE A 69 11.81 -13.53 -9.23
CA ILE A 69 11.86 -14.32 -7.98
C ILE A 69 12.97 -15.36 -8.12
N SER A 70 14.18 -15.01 -7.68
CA SER A 70 15.33 -15.91 -7.68
C SER A 70 15.35 -16.83 -6.46
N THR A 71 14.80 -16.34 -5.34
CA THR A 71 14.62 -17.04 -4.08
C THR A 71 13.14 -17.02 -3.73
N PRO A 72 12.50 -18.18 -3.46
CA PRO A 72 11.11 -18.22 -3.03
C PRO A 72 10.83 -17.27 -1.87
N GLY A 73 9.79 -16.46 -2.00
CA GLY A 73 9.33 -15.51 -1.00
C GLY A 73 9.89 -14.10 -1.18
N THR A 74 10.74 -13.84 -2.18
CA THR A 74 11.31 -12.51 -2.44
C THR A 74 11.17 -12.12 -3.92
N LEU A 75 10.48 -11.02 -4.17
CA LEU A 75 10.48 -10.34 -5.46
C LEU A 75 11.67 -9.38 -5.52
N THR A 76 12.47 -9.48 -6.56
CA THR A 76 13.56 -8.54 -6.86
C THR A 76 13.23 -7.78 -8.13
N LEU A 77 13.15 -6.45 -8.04
CA LEU A 77 13.13 -5.54 -9.18
C LEU A 77 14.56 -5.10 -9.49
N ASN A 78 14.97 -5.25 -10.75
CA ASN A 78 16.33 -4.97 -11.20
C ASN A 78 16.32 -3.78 -12.15
N ALA A 79 17.18 -2.80 -11.94
CA ALA A 79 17.45 -1.74 -12.91
C ALA A 79 18.86 -1.87 -13.47
N THR A 80 19.01 -1.81 -14.79
CA THR A 80 20.31 -1.83 -15.48
C THR A 80 20.44 -0.62 -16.38
N TYR A 81 21.57 0.10 -16.25
CA TYR A 81 21.88 1.23 -17.12
C TYR A 81 22.17 0.78 -18.56
N THR A 82 21.48 1.37 -19.53
CA THR A 82 21.58 1.09 -20.96
C THR A 82 22.24 2.22 -21.76
N GLY A 83 22.40 3.40 -21.16
CA GLY A 83 23.07 4.55 -21.80
C GLY A 83 22.21 5.36 -22.78
N GLY A 84 20.88 5.18 -22.76
CA GLY A 84 19.92 6.00 -23.53
C GLY A 84 19.80 7.45 -23.04
N SER A 85 19.31 8.38 -23.87
CA SER A 85 19.19 9.81 -23.51
C SER A 85 17.97 10.12 -22.64
N ASP A 86 16.83 9.48 -22.93
CA ASP A 86 15.54 9.79 -22.31
C ASP A 86 15.09 8.65 -21.38
N TYR A 87 15.45 7.41 -21.75
CA TYR A 87 15.29 6.22 -20.92
C TYR A 87 16.63 5.49 -20.84
N ALA A 88 17.40 5.83 -19.81
CA ALA A 88 18.76 5.33 -19.64
C ALA A 88 18.81 3.99 -18.88
N TYR A 89 17.67 3.43 -18.50
CA TYR A 89 17.58 2.22 -17.68
C TYR A 89 16.51 1.26 -18.19
N ASP A 90 16.81 -0.03 -18.17
CA ASP A 90 15.80 -1.08 -18.21
C ASP A 90 15.50 -1.48 -16.76
N SER A 91 14.23 -1.45 -16.34
CA SER A 91 13.81 -1.75 -14.97
C SER A 91 12.52 -2.58 -14.91
N GLY A 92 11.99 -2.80 -13.71
CA GLY A 92 10.81 -3.63 -13.44
C GLY A 92 9.74 -2.90 -12.61
N THR A 93 8.49 -3.29 -12.87
CA THR A 93 7.30 -2.89 -12.12
C THR A 93 6.34 -4.08 -12.08
N VAL A 94 5.62 -4.21 -10.97
CA VAL A 94 4.42 -5.04 -10.87
C VAL A 94 3.26 -4.22 -10.31
N TRP A 95 2.04 -4.53 -10.74
CA TRP A 95 0.82 -3.93 -10.18
C TRP A 95 -0.24 -5.00 -9.91
N ALA A 96 -1.00 -4.83 -8.84
CA ALA A 96 -1.99 -5.82 -8.41
C ALA A 96 -3.17 -5.88 -9.38
N LYS A 97 -3.56 -7.09 -9.81
CA LYS A 97 -4.68 -7.32 -10.73
C LYS A 97 -6.03 -6.83 -10.20
N GLN A 98 -6.23 -6.91 -8.89
CA GLN A 98 -7.41 -6.36 -8.24
C GLN A 98 -7.18 -4.89 -7.90
N ALA A 99 -8.26 -4.10 -7.96
CA ALA A 99 -8.28 -2.78 -7.37
C ALA A 99 -8.64 -2.86 -5.89
N PHE A 100 -8.19 -1.87 -5.12
CA PHE A 100 -8.43 -1.75 -3.69
C PHE A 100 -9.32 -0.55 -3.40
N THR A 101 -10.35 -0.74 -2.58
CA THR A 101 -11.29 0.32 -2.22
C THR A 101 -11.51 0.31 -0.71
N VAL A 102 -11.36 1.48 -0.08
CA VAL A 102 -11.81 1.68 1.30
C VAL A 102 -13.31 1.92 1.28
N GLU A 103 -14.07 1.06 1.94
CA GLU A 103 -15.53 1.21 2.08
C GLU A 103 -15.88 2.12 3.26
N GLU A 104 -17.10 2.67 3.27
CA GLU A 104 -17.62 3.41 4.43
C GLU A 104 -17.53 2.55 5.70
N SER A 105 -17.08 3.13 6.81
CA SER A 105 -16.78 2.44 8.08
C SER A 105 -15.77 1.29 7.99
N GLY A 106 -15.07 1.15 6.86
CA GLY A 106 -14.13 0.07 6.57
C GLY A 106 -12.67 0.52 6.56
N GLY A 107 -11.84 -0.23 5.85
CA GLY A 107 -10.42 0.02 5.78
C GLY A 107 -9.62 -1.07 5.09
N LEU A 108 -8.35 -0.76 4.85
CA LEU A 108 -7.37 -1.66 4.26
C LEU A 108 -6.06 -1.54 5.04
N ASP A 109 -5.34 -2.65 5.17
CA ASP A 109 -3.98 -2.66 5.69
C ASP A 109 -3.05 -3.17 4.58
N PHE A 110 -1.99 -2.42 4.32
CA PHE A 110 -0.91 -2.78 3.39
C PHE A 110 0.37 -2.91 4.19
N SER A 111 1.09 -4.03 4.05
CA SER A 111 2.35 -4.25 4.76
C SER A 111 3.31 -5.05 3.90
N ALA A 112 4.59 -4.71 3.90
CA ALA A 112 5.65 -5.48 3.27
C ALA A 112 7.03 -5.14 3.87
N ASP A 113 8.00 -6.01 3.64
CA ASP A 113 9.40 -5.77 3.99
C ASP A 113 10.18 -5.36 2.74
N PHE A 114 10.98 -4.32 2.88
CA PHE A 114 11.72 -3.71 1.78
C PHE A 114 13.23 -3.67 2.06
N LEU A 115 14.02 -3.97 1.04
CA LEU A 115 15.44 -3.62 0.95
C LEU A 115 15.57 -2.69 -0.26
N ALA A 116 15.62 -1.39 0.01
CA ALA A 116 15.50 -0.34 -0.99
C ALA A 116 16.83 0.43 -1.20
N PRO A 117 17.23 0.69 -2.45
CA PRO A 117 18.37 1.55 -2.74
C PRO A 117 18.02 3.01 -2.43
N VAL A 118 18.99 3.74 -1.87
CA VAL A 118 18.83 5.15 -1.49
C VAL A 118 19.91 6.06 -2.10
N VAL A 119 20.56 5.59 -3.17
CA VAL A 119 21.59 6.34 -3.88
C VAL A 119 20.92 7.31 -4.85
N THR A 120 21.50 8.49 -5.08
CA THR A 120 20.99 9.46 -6.06
C THR A 120 20.63 8.78 -7.39
N GLY A 121 19.46 9.12 -7.92
CA GLY A 121 18.90 8.57 -9.15
C GLY A 121 18.25 7.18 -9.02
N THR A 122 18.14 6.61 -7.83
CA THR A 122 17.29 5.42 -7.58
C THR A 122 15.94 5.85 -7.04
N TRP A 123 14.86 5.35 -7.63
CA TRP A 123 13.49 5.70 -7.26
C TRP A 123 12.59 4.46 -7.08
N PRO A 124 12.87 3.60 -6.08
CA PRO A 124 11.94 2.55 -5.69
C PRO A 124 10.67 3.15 -5.07
N ALA A 125 9.53 2.50 -5.29
CA ALA A 125 8.26 2.93 -4.71
C ALA A 125 7.32 1.74 -4.40
N PHE A 126 6.47 1.94 -3.40
CA PHE A 126 5.31 1.11 -3.04
C PHE A 126 4.13 2.05 -2.78
N TRP A 127 3.16 2.04 -3.69
CA TRP A 127 2.21 3.15 -3.79
C TRP A 127 0.88 2.73 -4.38
N LEU A 128 -0.09 3.64 -4.26
CA LEU A 128 -1.46 3.49 -4.69
C LEU A 128 -1.85 4.64 -5.63
N ASP A 129 -2.44 4.31 -6.77
CA ASP A 129 -2.93 5.28 -7.77
C ASP A 129 -4.42 5.08 -8.07
N GLY A 130 -5.14 6.16 -8.32
CA GLY A 130 -6.56 6.15 -8.66
C GLY A 130 -6.84 5.49 -10.03
N VAL A 131 -7.63 4.42 -10.04
CA VAL A 131 -7.93 3.65 -11.26
C VAL A 131 -8.62 4.50 -12.34
N ASN A 132 -9.47 5.44 -11.94
CA ASN A 132 -10.29 6.23 -12.85
C ASN A 132 -9.77 7.66 -13.06
N SER A 133 -8.89 8.13 -12.18
CA SER A 133 -8.38 9.49 -12.19
C SER A 133 -7.16 9.62 -11.32
N TRP A 134 -6.23 10.48 -11.75
CA TRP A 134 -5.15 10.97 -10.92
C TRP A 134 -5.37 12.46 -10.59
N PRO A 135 -5.27 12.86 -9.32
CA PRO A 135 -5.33 12.04 -8.09
C PRO A 135 -6.71 11.38 -7.86
N PRO A 136 -6.87 10.50 -6.84
CA PRO A 136 -6.02 10.32 -5.65
C PRO A 136 -4.75 9.49 -5.86
N GLU A 137 -3.71 9.76 -5.08
CA GLU A 137 -2.47 8.96 -4.99
C GLU A 137 -1.97 8.91 -3.53
N VAL A 138 -1.45 7.76 -3.12
CA VAL A 138 -0.80 7.57 -1.81
C VAL A 138 0.48 6.77 -1.99
N ASP A 139 1.61 7.38 -1.64
CA ASP A 139 2.90 6.69 -1.59
C ASP A 139 3.10 6.13 -0.18
N ILE A 140 2.93 4.82 -0.05
CA ILE A 140 3.15 4.11 1.22
C ILE A 140 4.64 4.07 1.55
N ALA A 141 5.50 3.99 0.53
CA ALA A 141 6.93 4.17 0.66
C ALA A 141 7.50 4.64 -0.67
N GLU A 142 8.29 5.70 -0.65
CA GLU A 142 9.02 6.19 -1.82
C GLU A 142 10.43 6.60 -1.39
N TRP A 143 11.47 6.16 -2.11
CA TRP A 143 12.85 6.60 -1.84
C TRP A 143 13.36 7.39 -3.02
N LYS A 144 13.90 8.59 -2.77
CA LYS A 144 14.33 9.53 -3.84
C LYS A 144 15.83 9.76 -3.87
N GLY A 145 16.61 8.73 -3.50
CA GLY A 145 18.07 8.77 -3.61
C GLY A 145 18.77 9.75 -2.66
N THR A 146 18.11 10.15 -1.56
CA THR A 146 18.62 11.08 -0.55
C THR A 146 19.08 10.42 0.75
N GLY A 147 18.79 9.13 0.93
CA GLY A 147 18.93 8.42 2.22
C GLY A 147 17.64 8.35 3.04
N ASP A 148 16.58 9.01 2.58
CA ASP A 148 15.28 9.05 3.26
C ASP A 148 14.26 8.13 2.58
N ILE A 149 13.24 7.76 3.35
CA ILE A 149 11.96 7.21 2.89
C ILE A 149 10.89 8.31 3.06
N SER A 150 10.09 8.50 2.02
CA SER A 150 8.98 9.46 1.96
C SER A 150 7.64 8.74 2.10
N PHE A 151 6.74 9.33 2.88
CA PHE A 151 5.33 8.95 2.99
C PHE A 151 4.45 10.09 2.47
N ASN A 152 3.76 9.88 1.34
CA ASN A 152 3.03 10.96 0.68
C ASN A 152 1.54 10.64 0.50
N THR A 153 0.70 11.66 0.64
CA THR A 153 -0.73 11.61 0.28
C THR A 153 -1.06 12.79 -0.62
N PHE A 154 -1.48 12.52 -1.85
CA PHE A 154 -1.87 13.51 -2.85
C PHE A 154 -3.39 13.63 -2.90
N ASN A 155 -3.90 14.76 -2.41
CA ASN A 155 -5.32 15.12 -2.55
C ASN A 155 -5.60 15.79 -3.89
N THR A 156 -4.61 16.53 -4.40
CA THR A 156 -4.57 17.07 -5.77
C THR A 156 -3.11 17.13 -6.21
N SER A 157 -2.85 17.49 -7.47
CA SER A 157 -1.49 17.71 -7.99
C SER A 157 -0.68 18.81 -7.28
N SER A 158 -1.32 19.58 -6.39
CA SER A 158 -0.68 20.69 -5.65
C SER A 158 -0.97 20.66 -4.14
N VAL A 159 -1.80 19.73 -3.69
CA VAL A 159 -2.15 19.55 -2.27
C VAL A 159 -1.64 18.18 -1.87
N VAL A 160 -0.42 18.20 -1.35
CA VAL A 160 0.35 17.01 -0.98
C VAL A 160 0.73 17.13 0.49
N THR A 161 0.47 16.09 1.26
CA THR A 161 1.08 15.91 2.57
C THR A 161 2.25 14.95 2.37
N ALA A 162 3.45 15.34 2.78
CA ALA A 162 4.66 14.54 2.66
C ALA A 162 5.38 14.54 4.00
N ASP A 163 5.93 13.39 4.38
CA ASP A 163 6.83 13.26 5.53
C ASP A 163 8.04 12.42 5.11
N ASP A 164 9.21 13.04 5.16
CA ASP A 164 10.48 12.43 4.82
C ASP A 164 11.20 12.06 6.12
N VAL A 165 11.54 10.79 6.30
CA VAL A 165 12.30 10.32 7.45
C VAL A 165 13.50 9.52 7.01
N TYR A 166 14.55 9.55 7.81
CA TYR A 166 15.76 8.78 7.55
C TYR A 166 15.43 7.29 7.41
N TYR A 167 15.88 6.67 6.31
CA TYR A 167 15.76 5.23 6.10
C TYR A 167 17.00 4.52 6.67
N PRO A 168 16.87 3.80 7.79
CA PRO A 168 18.00 3.14 8.42
C PRO A 168 18.53 1.99 7.56
N ASP A 169 19.84 1.72 7.70
CA ASP A 169 20.52 0.51 7.20
C ASP A 169 19.96 -0.06 5.88
N PRO A 170 20.12 0.63 4.73
CA PRO A 170 19.49 0.27 3.45
C PRO A 170 19.97 -1.07 2.83
N THR A 171 20.80 -1.81 3.56
CA THR A 171 21.25 -3.17 3.23
C THR A 171 20.48 -4.26 3.98
N GLU A 172 19.59 -3.87 4.90
CA GLU A 172 18.73 -4.77 5.67
C GLU A 172 17.26 -4.56 5.29
N PHE A 173 16.42 -5.54 5.62
CA PHE A 173 14.98 -5.45 5.38
C PHE A 173 14.29 -4.63 6.48
N HIS A 174 13.48 -3.67 6.08
CA HIS A 174 12.63 -2.86 6.95
C HIS A 174 11.16 -3.08 6.63
N THR A 175 10.32 -3.18 7.67
CA THR A 175 8.87 -3.36 7.48
C THR A 175 8.21 -2.00 7.33
N VAL A 176 7.51 -1.78 6.22
CA VAL A 176 6.64 -0.63 6.04
C VAL A 176 5.19 -1.10 6.06
N LYS A 177 4.34 -0.38 6.79
CA LYS A 177 2.91 -0.63 6.87
C LYS A 177 2.12 0.67 6.72
N ALA A 178 0.99 0.62 6.02
CA ALA A 178 -0.01 1.66 6.02
C ALA A 178 -1.40 1.10 6.42
N GLU A 179 -2.08 1.78 7.33
CA GLU A 179 -3.46 1.48 7.73
C GLU A 179 -4.38 2.57 7.20
N PHE A 180 -5.27 2.21 6.29
CA PHE A 180 -6.28 3.07 5.68
C PHE A 180 -7.60 2.86 6.40
N ARG A 181 -8.24 3.91 6.90
CA ARG A 181 -9.55 3.84 7.56
C ARG A 181 -10.47 4.91 7.03
N ASP A 182 -11.72 4.56 6.79
CA ASP A 182 -12.75 5.57 6.52
C ASP A 182 -12.83 6.52 7.72
N GLU A 183 -12.70 7.81 7.46
CA GLU A 183 -12.72 8.84 8.50
C GLU A 183 -14.13 9.36 8.73
N ASN A 184 -14.89 9.57 7.66
CA ASN A 184 -16.16 10.29 7.70
C ASN A 184 -17.15 9.92 6.57
N GLY A 185 -16.95 8.80 5.88
CA GLY A 185 -17.72 8.38 4.71
C GLY A 185 -17.30 9.05 3.41
N SER A 186 -16.24 9.87 3.42
CA SER A 186 -15.73 10.59 2.25
C SER A 186 -14.20 10.55 2.20
N ASP A 187 -13.55 10.92 3.29
CA ASP A 187 -12.10 10.97 3.41
C ASP A 187 -11.58 9.72 4.12
N VAL A 188 -10.32 9.40 3.87
CA VAL A 188 -9.61 8.27 4.48
C VAL A 188 -8.46 8.79 5.32
N SER A 189 -8.38 8.37 6.59
CA SER A 189 -7.18 8.54 7.42
C SER A 189 -6.19 7.41 7.14
N ILE A 190 -4.92 7.78 7.05
CA ILE A 190 -3.84 6.86 6.68
C ILE A 190 -2.72 6.98 7.70
N LYS A 191 -2.47 5.90 8.43
CA LYS A 191 -1.34 5.80 9.37
C LYS A 191 -0.20 5.05 8.74
N PHE A 192 0.98 5.67 8.70
CA PHE A 192 2.19 5.09 8.13
C PHE A 192 3.14 4.65 9.23
N TYR A 193 3.70 3.46 9.09
CA TYR A 193 4.59 2.84 10.06
C TYR A 193 5.87 2.38 9.37
N LEU A 194 7.01 2.58 10.05
CA LEU A 194 8.31 2.02 9.70
C LEU A 194 8.81 1.20 10.89
N ASP A 195 9.12 -0.08 10.66
CA ASP A 195 9.55 -1.05 11.68
C ASP A 195 8.62 -1.09 12.90
N GLY A 196 7.31 -1.01 12.65
CA GLY A 196 6.26 -1.01 13.67
C GLY A 196 6.11 0.30 14.44
N THR A 197 6.93 1.32 14.16
CA THR A 197 6.80 2.67 14.73
C THR A 197 5.89 3.52 13.88
N LEU A 198 4.84 4.10 14.47
CA LEU A 198 4.00 5.10 13.79
C LEU A 198 4.84 6.33 13.47
N ILE A 199 4.97 6.64 12.18
CA ILE A 199 5.70 7.81 11.70
C ILE A 199 4.76 9.00 11.63
N THR A 200 3.64 8.85 10.91
CA THR A 200 2.70 9.95 10.67
C THR A 200 1.29 9.44 10.38
N GLU A 201 0.33 10.34 10.53
CA GLU A 201 -1.07 10.15 10.13
C GLU A 201 -1.44 11.26 9.15
N GLN A 202 -1.90 10.88 7.96
CA GLN A 202 -2.29 11.80 6.89
C GLN A 202 -3.74 11.53 6.47
N TYR A 203 -4.31 12.44 5.68
CA TYR A 203 -5.71 12.37 5.25
C TYR A 203 -5.83 12.50 3.74
N ALA A 204 -6.42 11.47 3.12
CA ALA A 204 -6.76 11.44 1.71
C ALA A 204 -8.22 11.86 1.51
N SER A 205 -8.43 13.07 1.01
CA SER A 205 -9.75 13.65 0.81
C SER A 205 -10.49 12.99 -0.35
N GLY A 206 -11.74 12.61 -0.12
CA GLY A 206 -12.60 12.01 -1.13
C GLY A 206 -12.18 10.60 -1.57
N LEU A 207 -11.27 9.93 -0.85
CA LEU A 207 -10.74 8.61 -1.20
C LEU A 207 -11.74 7.48 -0.91
N THR A 208 -12.67 7.64 0.03
CA THR A 208 -13.64 6.59 0.37
C THR A 208 -14.46 6.23 -0.87
N GLY A 209 -14.55 4.93 -1.17
CA GLY A 209 -15.22 4.40 -2.35
C GLY A 209 -14.44 4.50 -3.66
N GLN A 210 -13.26 5.13 -3.70
CA GLN A 210 -12.43 5.19 -4.91
C GLN A 210 -11.61 3.90 -5.08
N PRO A 211 -11.59 3.29 -6.28
CA PRO A 211 -10.72 2.15 -6.57
C PRO A 211 -9.28 2.59 -6.83
N LEU A 212 -8.32 1.86 -6.26
CA LEU A 212 -6.89 2.13 -6.32
C LEU A 212 -6.12 0.94 -6.92
N TYR A 213 -5.18 1.22 -7.81
CA TYR A 213 -4.13 0.28 -8.20
C TYR A 213 -3.06 0.24 -7.13
N LEU A 214 -2.62 -0.95 -6.72
CA LEU A 214 -1.40 -1.12 -5.93
C LEU A 214 -0.22 -1.37 -6.88
N ILE A 215 0.83 -0.57 -6.75
CA ILE A 215 2.00 -0.57 -7.64
C ILE A 215 3.28 -0.72 -6.81
N ILE A 216 4.20 -1.55 -7.29
CA ILE A 216 5.58 -1.67 -6.77
C ILE A 216 6.52 -1.56 -7.97
N ASP A 217 7.40 -0.57 -7.95
CA ASP A 217 8.36 -0.35 -9.02
C ASP A 217 9.75 0.06 -8.54
N LEU A 218 10.71 -0.08 -9.44
CA LEU A 218 12.03 0.52 -9.34
C LEU A 218 12.19 1.52 -10.50
N GLN A 219 11.66 2.73 -10.35
CA GLN A 219 11.95 3.82 -11.26
C GLN A 219 13.39 4.32 -11.06
N MET A 220 13.93 5.01 -12.06
CA MET A 220 15.27 5.59 -12.01
C MET A 220 15.20 7.06 -12.42
N GLU A 221 16.02 7.88 -11.79
CA GLU A 221 16.10 9.33 -11.98
C GLU A 221 14.74 10.04 -11.74
N GLY A 222 14.40 11.07 -12.53
CA GLY A 222 13.19 11.86 -12.29
C GLY A 222 13.25 12.63 -10.97
N SER A 223 12.29 12.39 -10.07
CA SER A 223 12.26 13.02 -8.73
C SER A 223 13.43 12.59 -7.84
N SER A 224 14.10 11.47 -8.15
CA SER A 224 15.30 11.01 -7.42
C SER A 224 16.61 11.68 -7.87
N GLY A 225 16.53 12.60 -8.84
CA GLY A 225 17.67 13.35 -9.36
C GLY A 225 18.54 12.55 -10.34
N SER A 226 19.63 13.17 -10.81
CA SER A 226 20.56 12.57 -11.77
C SER A 226 22.01 13.04 -11.51
N PRO A 227 23.04 12.29 -11.95
CA PRO A 227 22.95 10.99 -12.63
C PRO A 227 22.63 9.85 -11.66
N GLY A 228 21.88 8.85 -12.14
CA GLY A 228 21.70 7.59 -11.42
C GLY A 228 22.87 6.61 -11.58
N PRO A 229 22.82 5.45 -10.91
CA PRO A 229 23.90 4.47 -10.92
C PRO A 229 24.09 3.78 -12.28
N THR A 230 25.33 3.65 -12.76
CA THR A 230 25.60 2.94 -14.03
C THR A 230 25.68 1.42 -13.89
N GLY A 231 25.62 0.89 -12.66
CA GLY A 231 25.62 -0.55 -12.38
C GLY A 231 24.20 -1.09 -12.21
N THR A 232 24.08 -2.42 -12.03
CA THR A 232 22.80 -3.02 -11.65
C THR A 232 22.38 -2.52 -10.27
N THR A 233 21.17 -2.00 -10.18
CA THR A 233 20.51 -1.59 -8.93
C THR A 233 19.40 -2.58 -8.62
N LEU A 234 19.28 -2.96 -7.36
CA LEU A 234 18.30 -3.94 -6.90
C LEU A 234 17.35 -3.31 -5.90
N TYR A 235 16.08 -3.69 -5.95
CA TYR A 235 15.06 -3.41 -4.96
C TYR A 235 14.35 -4.71 -4.63
N GLU A 236 14.37 -5.12 -3.36
CA GLU A 236 13.82 -6.41 -2.93
C GLU A 236 12.62 -6.24 -2.00
N ILE A 237 11.61 -7.06 -2.23
CA ILE A 237 10.34 -7.03 -1.51
C ILE A 237 9.98 -8.44 -1.07
N LYS A 238 9.60 -8.60 0.19
CA LYS A 238 9.07 -9.87 0.74
C LYS A 238 7.93 -9.60 1.72
N ASN A 239 7.24 -10.68 2.12
CA ASN A 239 6.18 -10.63 3.13
C ASN A 239 5.07 -9.61 2.83
N LEU A 240 4.77 -9.35 1.55
CA LEU A 240 3.67 -8.47 1.18
C LEU A 240 2.33 -9.08 1.60
N GLU A 241 1.58 -8.35 2.40
CA GLU A 241 0.22 -8.68 2.79
C GLU A 241 -0.69 -7.49 2.55
N VAL A 242 -1.87 -7.75 1.99
CA VAL A 242 -2.97 -6.79 1.96
C VAL A 242 -4.19 -7.41 2.61
N VAL A 243 -4.72 -6.74 3.64
CA VAL A 243 -5.84 -7.20 4.43
C VAL A 243 -6.99 -6.21 4.32
N SER A 244 -8.18 -6.72 4.02
CA SER A 244 -9.41 -5.96 4.09
C SER A 244 -9.98 -5.93 5.51
N GLN A 245 -10.27 -4.72 5.98
CA GLN A 245 -11.05 -4.43 7.18
C GLN A 245 -12.46 -3.94 6.82
N ASN A 246 -12.85 -3.99 5.53
CA ASN A 246 -14.18 -3.59 5.08
C ASN A 246 -15.28 -4.49 5.67
N SER A 247 -16.48 -3.93 5.86
CA SER A 247 -17.59 -4.53 6.61
C SER A 247 -18.81 -4.87 5.77
#